data_AF-A0A0F9E7K0-F1
#
_entry.id   AF-A0A0F9E7K0-F1
#
_cell.length_a   1.000
_cell.length_b   1.000
_cell.length_c   1.000
_cell.angle_alpha   90.00
_cell.angle_beta   90.00
_cell.angle_gamma   90.00
#
_symmetry.space_group_name_H-M   'P 1'
#
loop_
_entity.id
_entity.type
_entity.pdbx_description
1 polymer ?
#
loop_
_entity_poly.entity_id
_entity_poly.type
_entity_poly.pdbx_seq_one_letter_code
_entity_poly.pdbx_strand_id
1 'polypeptide(L)'
;MNHLLRPFTGTGAVFFPVGAPPKGTCLFATEDCTDMCYAVDPIDADFDEEVRISQDEKWKIYDYVMSTDEDTLVDRFLEELDGLQTPILHWFGSGDCLPKDTERICELIDAVGDKAVQMGFTRNKKLWKKHKDIFALTIESIEDATDEDALYSIPNYGAQVSVMYSPRYQVKGGHCGPVTCKDINGTLEHYINCRTCSRLKTGCFDRRR
;
A
#
# COMPACT_ATOMS: atom_id res chain seq x y z
N MET A 1 10.28 17.27 -11.05
CA MET A 1 9.52 16.02 -10.87
C MET A 1 8.05 16.39 -11.04
N ASN A 2 7.30 15.69 -11.88
CA ASN A 2 5.97 16.18 -12.28
C ASN A 2 4.87 15.71 -11.32
N HIS A 3 5.00 14.53 -10.70
CA HIS A 3 4.02 13.95 -9.78
C HIS A 3 4.70 13.11 -8.69
N LEU A 4 4.17 13.14 -7.47
CA LEU A 4 4.53 12.29 -6.33
C LEU A 4 3.67 11.03 -6.25
N LEU A 5 2.38 11.19 -6.55
CA LEU A 5 1.38 10.15 -6.55
C LEU A 5 1.19 9.62 -7.96
N ARG A 6 0.93 8.32 -8.04
CA ARG A 6 0.67 7.63 -9.29
C ARG A 6 -0.68 6.91 -9.18
N PRO A 7 -1.49 6.89 -10.25
CA PRO A 7 -2.70 6.08 -10.25
C PRO A 7 -2.35 4.64 -9.87
N PHE A 8 -3.14 4.03 -8.99
CA PHE A 8 -2.94 2.64 -8.62
C PHE A 8 -4.26 2.05 -8.15
N THR A 9 -4.85 1.14 -8.92
CA THR A 9 -6.11 0.45 -8.55
C THR A 9 -7.23 1.40 -8.09
N GLY A 10 -7.34 2.59 -8.71
CA GLY A 10 -8.30 3.63 -8.33
C GLY A 10 -7.92 4.49 -7.12
N THR A 11 -6.70 4.37 -6.60
CA THR A 11 -6.09 5.23 -5.58
C THR A 11 -5.03 6.14 -6.19
N GLY A 12 -4.52 7.10 -5.40
CA GLY A 12 -3.24 7.76 -5.66
C GLY A 12 -2.18 7.18 -4.72
N ALA A 13 -1.19 6.49 -5.27
CA ALA A 13 -0.19 5.77 -4.48
C ALA A 13 1.18 6.43 -4.51
N VAL A 14 1.86 6.40 -3.37
CA VAL A 14 3.28 6.77 -3.25
C VAL A 14 4.12 5.54 -3.57
N PHE A 15 5.01 5.63 -4.55
CA PHE A 15 5.88 4.52 -4.95
C PHE A 15 7.32 4.77 -4.50
N PHE A 16 7.80 3.93 -3.58
CA PHE A 16 9.18 3.96 -3.10
C PHE A 16 10.03 2.84 -3.73
N PRO A 17 11.37 2.98 -3.71
CA PRO A 17 12.29 2.02 -4.30
C PRO A 17 12.10 0.60 -3.76
N VAL A 18 11.93 -0.37 -4.66
CA VAL A 18 11.71 -1.78 -4.32
C VAL A 18 13.01 -2.43 -3.87
N GLY A 19 12.92 -3.30 -2.86
CA GLY A 19 14.02 -4.12 -2.36
C GLY A 19 14.66 -3.57 -1.09
N ALA A 20 15.59 -4.34 -0.53
CA ALA A 20 16.34 -3.95 0.65
C ALA A 20 17.47 -2.95 0.33
N PRO A 21 17.87 -2.10 1.29
CA PRO A 21 19.04 -1.24 1.14
C PRO A 21 20.30 -2.04 0.78
N PRO A 22 21.18 -1.52 -0.10
CA PRO A 22 21.14 -0.19 -0.73
C PRO A 22 20.29 -0.11 -2.01
N LYS A 23 19.68 -1.21 -2.46
CA LYS A 23 18.96 -1.28 -3.75
C LYS A 23 17.55 -0.68 -3.67
N GLY A 24 16.95 -0.69 -2.48
CA GLY A 24 15.64 -0.09 -2.23
C GLY A 24 15.46 0.38 -0.79
N THR A 25 14.20 0.55 -0.41
CA THR A 25 13.81 1.19 0.86
C THR A 25 13.09 0.25 1.84
N CYS A 26 12.81 -0.99 1.43
CA CYS A 26 12.16 -1.98 2.27
C CYS A 26 13.18 -2.93 2.89
N LEU A 27 13.66 -2.62 4.10
CA LEU A 27 14.62 -3.47 4.83
C LEU A 27 14.09 -4.90 5.07
N PHE A 28 12.77 -5.06 5.10
CA PHE A 28 12.09 -6.30 5.44
C PHE A 28 11.64 -7.11 4.21
N ALA A 29 12.06 -6.73 3.01
CA ALA A 29 11.75 -7.46 1.78
C ALA A 29 12.42 -8.84 1.81
N THR A 30 11.63 -9.89 1.55
CA THR A 30 12.13 -11.24 1.28
C THR A 30 12.51 -11.38 -0.20
N GLU A 31 13.24 -12.44 -0.55
CA GLU A 31 13.56 -12.77 -1.95
C GLU A 31 12.27 -12.97 -2.75
N ASP A 32 11.36 -13.83 -2.29
CA ASP A 32 10.05 -14.07 -2.92
C ASP A 32 9.25 -12.78 -3.14
N CYS A 33 9.25 -11.88 -2.14
CA CYS A 33 8.56 -10.59 -2.24
C CYS A 33 9.17 -9.68 -3.32
N THR A 34 10.48 -9.77 -3.54
CA THR A 34 11.19 -8.96 -4.53
C THR A 34 10.98 -9.53 -5.93
N ASP A 35 11.13 -10.85 -6.07
CA ASP A 35 11.03 -11.57 -7.34
C ASP A 35 9.61 -11.53 -7.91
N MET A 36 8.60 -11.56 -7.05
CA MET A 36 7.18 -11.53 -7.42
C MET A 36 6.55 -10.14 -7.27
N CYS A 37 7.38 -9.10 -7.09
CA CYS A 37 6.88 -7.73 -6.99
C CYS A 37 6.34 -7.25 -8.33
N TYR A 38 5.05 -6.95 -8.39
CA TYR A 38 4.40 -6.39 -9.59
C TYR A 38 5.02 -5.06 -10.06
N ALA A 39 5.74 -4.35 -9.19
CA ALA A 39 6.42 -3.10 -9.52
C ALA A 39 7.84 -3.30 -10.09
N VAL A 40 8.28 -4.56 -10.23
CA VAL A 40 9.52 -5.00 -10.88
C VAL A 40 9.19 -5.75 -12.17
N ASP A 41 8.29 -6.74 -12.11
CA ASP A 41 7.87 -7.52 -13.28
C ASP A 41 6.38 -7.95 -13.20
N PRO A 42 5.44 -7.10 -13.64
CA PRO A 42 4.02 -7.45 -13.66
C PRO A 42 3.72 -8.49 -14.74
N ILE A 43 2.92 -9.51 -14.39
CA ILE A 43 2.47 -10.55 -15.33
C ILE A 43 1.49 -10.00 -16.38
N ASP A 44 0.71 -8.96 -16.05
CA ASP A 44 -0.26 -8.33 -16.95
C ASP A 44 0.23 -6.95 -17.43
N ALA A 45 0.52 -6.85 -18.72
CA ALA A 45 1.10 -5.67 -19.37
C ALA A 45 0.11 -4.50 -19.59
N ASP A 46 -1.20 -4.73 -19.47
CA ASP A 46 -2.23 -3.71 -19.78
C ASP A 46 -2.32 -2.58 -18.73
N PHE A 47 -1.65 -2.73 -17.58
CA PHE A 47 -1.55 -1.70 -16.53
C PHE A 47 -0.11 -1.17 -16.36
N ASP A 48 0.74 -1.38 -17.36
CA ASP A 48 2.18 -1.12 -17.33
C ASP A 48 2.55 0.33 -16.98
N GLU A 49 1.84 1.33 -17.50
CA GLU A 49 2.26 2.74 -17.35
C GLU A 49 2.05 3.29 -15.94
N GLU A 50 1.05 2.80 -15.21
CA GLU A 50 0.69 3.30 -13.89
C GLU A 50 1.59 2.73 -12.78
N VAL A 51 2.21 1.57 -13.03
CA VAL A 51 2.87 0.76 -12.01
C VAL A 51 4.38 0.58 -12.27
N ARG A 52 4.84 0.60 -13.53
CA ARG A 52 6.28 0.47 -13.90
C ARG A 52 7.03 1.80 -13.81
N ILE A 53 7.01 2.41 -12.64
CA ILE A 53 7.81 3.60 -12.35
C ILE A 53 9.28 3.19 -12.20
N SER A 54 10.17 3.89 -12.91
CA SER A 54 11.61 3.59 -12.84
C SER A 54 12.17 3.74 -11.42
N GLN A 55 13.19 2.94 -11.07
CA GLN A 55 13.83 3.06 -9.75
C GLN A 55 14.39 4.46 -9.49
N ASP A 56 14.97 5.12 -10.50
CA ASP A 56 15.47 6.49 -10.41
C ASP A 56 14.37 7.48 -10.04
N GLU A 57 13.17 7.29 -10.55
CA GLU A 57 12.02 8.12 -10.21
C GLU A 57 11.48 7.81 -8.82
N LYS A 58 11.41 6.53 -8.43
CA LYS A 58 11.05 6.13 -7.06
C LYS A 58 12.02 6.74 -6.04
N TRP A 59 13.32 6.79 -6.33
CA TRP A 59 14.31 7.47 -5.49
C TRP A 59 14.06 8.97 -5.40
N LYS A 60 13.76 9.65 -6.52
CA LYS A 60 13.40 11.08 -6.49
C LYS A 60 12.16 11.36 -5.66
N ILE A 61 11.13 10.51 -5.75
CA ILE A 61 9.93 10.61 -4.92
C ILE A 61 10.31 10.42 -3.45
N TYR A 62 11.07 9.37 -3.13
CA TYR A 62 11.53 9.10 -1.77
C TYR A 62 12.28 10.30 -1.18
N ASP A 63 13.31 10.77 -1.86
CA ASP A 63 14.14 11.87 -1.41
C ASP A 63 13.33 13.16 -1.23
N TYR A 64 12.36 13.42 -2.12
CA TYR A 64 11.48 14.57 -1.99
C TYR A 64 10.57 14.47 -0.76
N VAL A 65 9.91 13.32 -0.54
CA VAL A 65 9.06 13.10 0.64
C VAL A 65 9.88 13.25 1.93
N MET A 66 11.12 12.78 1.94
CA MET A 66 11.98 12.84 3.13
C MET A 66 12.59 14.22 3.40
N SER A 67 12.74 15.06 2.39
CA SER A 67 13.40 16.37 2.51
C SER A 67 12.46 17.57 2.53
N THR A 68 11.23 17.41 2.04
CA THR A 68 10.22 18.48 2.02
C THR A 68 9.55 18.61 3.38
N ASP A 69 9.20 19.83 3.77
CA ASP A 69 8.42 20.08 4.99
C ASP A 69 7.02 19.46 4.90
N GLU A 70 6.43 19.22 6.08
CA GLU A 70 5.17 18.51 6.24
C GLU A 70 4.00 19.18 5.53
N ASP A 71 3.76 20.47 5.78
CA ASP A 71 2.60 21.19 5.26
C ASP A 71 2.62 21.21 3.73
N THR A 72 3.78 21.55 3.14
CA THR A 72 3.95 21.56 1.68
C THR A 72 3.70 20.18 1.08
N LEU A 73 4.16 19.12 1.73
CA LEU A 73 4.00 17.77 1.21
C LEU A 73 2.56 17.27 1.31
N VAL A 74 1.86 17.58 2.42
CA VAL A 74 0.45 17.23 2.60
C VAL A 74 -0.42 17.97 1.59
N ASP A 75 -0.22 19.27 1.41
CA ASP A 75 -0.95 20.06 0.41
C ASP A 75 -0.75 19.47 -0.99
N ARG A 76 0.50 19.09 -1.31
CA ARG A 76 0.82 18.46 -2.59
C ARG A 76 0.14 17.10 -2.77
N PHE A 77 0.08 16.26 -1.73
CA PHE A 77 -0.66 15.00 -1.80
C PHE A 77 -2.14 15.23 -2.07
N LEU A 78 -2.76 16.20 -1.39
CA LEU A 78 -4.19 16.49 -1.57
C LEU A 78 -4.50 17.06 -2.97
N GLU A 79 -3.64 17.94 -3.49
CA GLU A 79 -3.74 18.46 -4.86
C GLU A 79 -3.66 17.32 -5.89
N GLU A 80 -2.69 16.41 -5.74
CA GLU A 80 -2.52 15.29 -6.67
C GLU A 80 -3.66 14.26 -6.56
N LEU A 81 -4.20 14.02 -5.36
CA LEU A 81 -5.38 13.18 -5.16
C LEU A 81 -6.63 13.75 -5.85
N ASP A 82 -6.85 15.07 -5.76
CA ASP A 82 -7.94 15.75 -6.46
C ASP A 82 -7.79 15.62 -7.99
N GLY A 83 -6.58 15.85 -8.51
CA GLY A 83 -6.27 15.64 -9.93
C GLY A 83 -6.49 14.20 -10.41
N LEU A 84 -6.21 13.21 -9.56
CA LEU A 84 -6.49 11.79 -9.80
C LEU A 84 -7.96 11.41 -9.53
N GLN A 85 -8.79 12.36 -9.09
CA GLN A 85 -10.20 12.20 -8.77
C GLN A 85 -10.45 11.06 -7.76
N THR A 86 -9.57 10.89 -6.78
CA THR A 86 -9.69 9.85 -5.74
C THR A 86 -9.45 10.42 -4.35
N PRO A 87 -10.27 10.06 -3.34
CA PRO A 87 -10.01 10.47 -1.97
C PRO A 87 -9.01 9.52 -1.27
N ILE A 88 -8.47 8.51 -1.96
CA ILE A 88 -7.69 7.43 -1.32
C ILE A 88 -6.20 7.63 -1.57
N LEU A 89 -5.46 7.90 -0.50
CA LEU A 89 -3.99 7.87 -0.46
C LEU A 89 -3.53 6.44 -0.14
N HIS A 90 -2.78 5.84 -1.06
CA HIS A 90 -2.18 4.53 -0.88
C HIS A 90 -0.70 4.68 -0.52
N TRP A 91 -0.37 4.45 0.74
CA TRP A 91 0.99 4.38 1.24
C TRP A 91 1.70 3.12 0.76
N PHE A 92 2.78 3.33 0.01
CA PHE A 92 3.64 2.28 -0.55
C PHE A 92 2.96 1.43 -1.63
N GLY A 93 2.60 2.06 -2.74
CA GLY A 93 2.29 1.36 -4.00
C GLY A 93 3.45 0.48 -4.48
N SER A 94 4.67 0.75 -4.03
CA SER A 94 5.77 -0.21 -3.99
C SER A 94 6.78 0.18 -2.92
N GLY A 95 7.66 -0.75 -2.55
CA GLY A 95 8.68 -0.51 -1.53
C GLY A 95 8.07 -0.43 -0.12
N ASP A 96 8.77 0.25 0.78
CA ASP A 96 8.35 0.59 2.15
C ASP A 96 9.26 1.76 2.60
N CYS A 97 9.19 2.23 3.84
CA CYS A 97 10.14 3.22 4.33
C CYS A 97 11.37 2.59 5.01
N LEU A 98 12.50 3.29 4.98
CA LEU A 98 13.65 2.90 5.79
C LEU A 98 13.33 3.00 7.29
N PRO A 99 13.94 2.17 8.16
CA PRO A 99 13.71 2.25 9.60
C PRO A 99 14.02 3.62 10.21
N LYS A 100 15.05 4.31 9.70
CA LYS A 100 15.44 5.66 10.14
C LYS A 100 14.36 6.71 9.83
N ASP A 101 13.54 6.46 8.81
CA ASP A 101 12.57 7.41 8.27
C ASP A 101 11.14 7.09 8.73
N THR A 102 10.98 6.06 9.58
CA THR A 102 9.66 5.64 10.10
C THR A 102 8.94 6.76 10.85
N GLU A 103 9.65 7.55 11.66
CA GLU A 103 9.04 8.65 12.41
C GLU A 103 8.50 9.74 11.47
N ARG A 104 9.27 10.10 10.45
CA ARG A 104 8.84 11.07 9.44
C ARG A 104 7.57 10.64 8.72
N ILE A 105 7.49 9.35 8.35
CA ILE A 105 6.27 8.81 7.72
C ILE A 105 5.07 8.86 8.68
N CYS A 106 5.27 8.59 9.97
CA CYS A 106 4.19 8.70 10.96
C CYS A 106 3.65 10.13 11.06
N GLU A 107 4.56 11.11 11.15
CA GLU A 107 4.21 12.54 11.17
C GLU A 107 3.37 12.93 9.95
N LEU A 108 3.79 12.49 8.75
CA LEU A 108 3.05 12.74 7.51
C LEU A 108 1.66 12.09 7.50
N ILE A 109 1.55 10.85 7.99
CA ILE A 109 0.27 10.15 8.11
C ILE A 109 -0.69 10.92 9.03
N ASP A 110 -0.19 11.35 10.20
CA ASP A 110 -0.96 12.12 11.18
C ASP A 110 -1.38 13.48 10.61
N ALA A 111 -0.50 14.14 9.86
CA ALA A 111 -0.75 15.45 9.25
C ALA A 111 -1.75 15.39 8.08
N VAL A 112 -1.74 14.31 7.30
CA VAL A 112 -2.82 14.02 6.34
C VAL A 112 -4.14 13.81 7.10
N GLY A 113 -4.12 13.04 8.19
CA GLY A 113 -5.29 12.79 9.03
C GLY A 113 -6.52 12.35 8.23
N ASP A 114 -7.68 12.94 8.55
CA ASP A 114 -8.96 12.65 7.89
C ASP A 114 -9.17 13.41 6.57
N LYS A 115 -8.17 14.18 6.08
CA LYS A 115 -8.27 14.93 4.81
C LYS A 115 -8.34 14.00 3.59
N ALA A 116 -7.84 12.77 3.74
CA ALA A 116 -7.92 11.70 2.75
C ALA A 116 -8.16 10.35 3.43
N VAL A 117 -8.77 9.41 2.72
CA VAL A 117 -8.82 8.01 3.16
C VAL A 117 -7.42 7.42 2.98
N GLN A 118 -6.79 7.02 4.07
CA GLN A 118 -5.42 6.49 4.03
C GLN A 118 -5.43 4.97 4.11
N MET A 119 -4.57 4.33 3.32
CA MET A 119 -4.45 2.88 3.30
C MET A 119 -3.05 2.45 2.88
N GLY A 120 -2.59 1.28 3.31
CA GLY A 120 -1.37 0.71 2.74
C GLY A 120 -1.06 -0.69 3.26
N PHE A 121 0.05 -1.22 2.77
CA PHE A 121 0.67 -2.46 3.23
C PHE A 121 2.09 -2.16 3.68
N THR A 122 2.52 -2.78 4.78
CA THR A 122 3.89 -2.58 5.27
C THR A 122 4.39 -3.86 5.92
N ARG A 123 5.70 -4.11 5.83
CA ARG A 123 6.40 -5.11 6.65
C ARG A 123 7.06 -4.48 7.87
N ASN A 124 7.08 -3.14 7.93
CA ASN A 124 7.62 -2.38 9.05
C ASN A 124 6.68 -2.44 10.26
N LYS A 125 6.93 -3.39 11.16
CA LYS A 125 6.15 -3.57 12.41
C LYS A 125 6.11 -2.32 13.28
N LYS A 126 7.12 -1.45 13.23
CA LYS A 126 7.14 -0.20 14.03
C LYS A 126 6.13 0.80 13.49
N LEU A 127 6.12 1.01 12.17
CA LEU A 127 5.16 1.87 11.49
C LEU A 127 3.72 1.35 11.67
N TRP A 128 3.51 0.06 11.39
CA TRP A 128 2.20 -0.58 11.53
C TRP A 128 1.64 -0.45 12.95
N LYS A 129 2.45 -0.64 13.99
CA LYS A 129 1.97 -0.53 15.38
C LYS A 129 1.39 0.85 15.72
N LYS A 130 1.89 1.92 15.08
CA LYS A 130 1.39 3.28 15.28
C LYS A 130 0.12 3.57 14.48
N HIS A 131 0.00 3.02 13.26
CA HIS A 131 -1.12 3.29 12.35
C HIS A 131 -1.78 1.98 11.85
N LYS A 132 -2.24 1.14 12.80
CA LYS A 132 -2.86 -0.18 12.51
C LYS A 132 -4.19 -0.06 11.75
N ASP A 133 -4.84 1.08 11.88
CA ASP A 133 -6.07 1.46 11.20
C ASP A 133 -5.83 1.86 9.73
N ILE A 134 -4.59 2.19 9.35
CA ILE A 134 -4.19 2.58 7.99
C ILE A 134 -3.48 1.43 7.28
N PHE A 135 -2.61 0.70 7.99
CA PHE A 135 -1.80 -0.36 7.40
C PHE A 135 -2.35 -1.76 7.71
N ALA A 136 -2.29 -2.63 6.71
CA ALA A 136 -2.27 -4.07 6.96
C ALA A 136 -0.80 -4.50 7.09
N LEU A 137 -0.48 -5.29 8.12
CA LEU A 137 0.87 -5.83 8.27
C LEU A 137 1.04 -7.02 7.34
N THR A 138 2.03 -6.94 6.46
CA THR A 138 2.40 -8.06 5.60
C THR A 138 3.22 -9.08 6.39
N ILE A 139 2.74 -10.32 6.44
CA ILE A 139 3.35 -11.47 7.14
C ILE A 139 3.35 -12.71 6.23
N GLU A 140 4.22 -13.69 6.50
CA GLU A 140 4.33 -14.88 5.63
C GLU A 140 3.32 -15.98 5.98
N SER A 141 2.82 -16.02 7.22
CA SER A 141 1.87 -17.05 7.63
C SER A 141 0.89 -16.57 8.71
N ILE A 142 -0.21 -17.31 8.90
CA ILE A 142 -1.25 -16.97 9.88
C ILE A 142 -0.71 -17.03 11.31
N GLU A 143 0.28 -17.88 11.58
CA GLU A 143 0.90 -18.04 12.90
C GLU A 143 1.61 -16.77 13.39
N ASP A 144 2.00 -15.88 12.47
CA ASP A 144 2.61 -14.58 12.80
C ASP A 144 1.57 -13.51 13.21
N ALA A 145 0.27 -13.79 13.01
CA ALA A 145 -0.84 -12.88 13.29
C ALA A 145 -1.22 -12.86 14.78
N THR A 146 -0.38 -12.20 15.57
CA THR A 146 -0.43 -12.21 17.04
C THR A 146 -1.38 -11.19 17.68
N ASP A 147 -1.91 -10.23 16.92
CA ASP A 147 -2.78 -9.15 17.40
C ASP A 147 -4.20 -9.36 16.87
N GLU A 148 -5.12 -9.67 17.79
CA GLU A 148 -6.50 -10.03 17.45
C GLU A 148 -7.29 -8.89 16.81
N ASP A 149 -6.93 -7.63 17.08
CA ASP A 149 -7.66 -6.46 16.58
C ASP A 149 -7.09 -5.88 15.28
N ALA A 150 -6.07 -6.53 14.73
CA ALA A 150 -5.40 -6.05 13.53
C ALA A 150 -5.86 -6.71 12.24
N LEU A 151 -5.47 -6.07 11.14
CA LEU A 151 -5.57 -6.58 9.79
C LEU A 151 -4.19 -6.95 9.27
N TYR A 152 -4.09 -8.14 8.71
CA TYR A 152 -2.87 -8.72 8.15
C TYR A 152 -3.04 -8.97 6.66
N SER A 153 -1.92 -8.96 5.95
CA SER A 153 -1.82 -9.24 4.53
C SER A 153 -0.86 -10.41 4.34
N ILE A 154 -1.36 -11.53 3.82
CA ILE A 154 -0.58 -12.75 3.62
C ILE A 154 -0.37 -12.96 2.13
N PRO A 155 0.85 -12.78 1.58
CA PRO A 155 1.09 -12.93 0.15
C PRO A 155 0.80 -14.35 -0.34
N ASN A 156 0.05 -14.46 -1.44
CA ASN A 156 0.01 -15.63 -2.29
C ASN A 156 0.76 -15.30 -3.58
N TYR A 157 2.08 -15.54 -3.56
CA TYR A 157 2.98 -15.20 -4.65
C TYR A 157 2.56 -15.85 -5.98
N GLY A 158 2.11 -17.11 -5.95
CA GLY A 158 1.68 -17.83 -7.15
C GLY A 158 0.44 -17.23 -7.82
N ALA A 159 -0.46 -16.63 -7.04
CA ALA A 159 -1.66 -15.96 -7.55
C ALA A 159 -1.50 -14.43 -7.68
N GLN A 160 -0.34 -13.87 -7.32
CA GLN A 160 -0.04 -12.43 -7.28
C GLN A 160 -1.11 -11.59 -6.53
N VAL A 161 -1.64 -12.15 -5.46
CA VAL A 161 -2.60 -11.48 -4.57
C VAL A 161 -2.12 -11.60 -3.13
N SER A 162 -2.54 -10.66 -2.30
CA SER A 162 -2.42 -10.77 -0.85
C SER A 162 -3.76 -11.14 -0.26
N VAL A 163 -3.76 -12.12 0.65
CA VAL A 163 -4.94 -12.57 1.39
C VAL A 163 -5.05 -11.78 2.68
N MET A 164 -6.15 -11.04 2.84
CA MET A 164 -6.45 -10.27 4.04
C MET A 164 -6.93 -11.21 5.14
N TYR A 165 -6.34 -11.09 6.32
CA TYR A 165 -6.62 -11.94 7.47
C TYR A 165 -6.79 -11.11 8.74
N SER A 166 -7.69 -11.54 9.62
CA SER A 166 -7.78 -11.06 10.99
C SER A 166 -7.99 -12.25 11.93
N PRO A 167 -7.29 -12.33 13.07
CA PRO A 167 -7.49 -13.44 14.02
C PRO A 167 -8.88 -13.46 14.66
N ARG A 168 -9.51 -12.29 14.81
CA ARG A 168 -10.78 -12.14 15.55
C ARG A 168 -12.03 -12.34 14.69
N TYR A 169 -11.95 -12.11 13.39
CA TYR A 169 -13.11 -12.11 12.51
C TYR A 169 -12.75 -12.50 11.08
N GLN A 170 -13.77 -12.97 10.37
CA GLN A 170 -13.66 -13.18 8.94
C GLN A 170 -13.67 -11.81 8.23
N VAL A 171 -12.57 -11.46 7.60
CA VAL A 171 -12.48 -10.27 6.73
C VAL A 171 -13.46 -10.48 5.58
N LYS A 172 -14.33 -9.52 5.29
CA LYS A 172 -15.24 -9.58 4.13
C LYS A 172 -14.47 -9.23 2.89
N GLY A 173 -14.49 -10.06 1.84
CA GLY A 173 -13.54 -9.95 0.73
C GLY A 173 -12.09 -10.06 1.23
N GLY A 174 -11.13 -10.32 0.35
CA GLY A 174 -9.80 -10.53 0.91
C GLY A 174 -8.66 -10.86 -0.01
N HIS A 175 -8.84 -10.97 -1.32
CA HIS A 175 -7.68 -11.12 -2.21
C HIS A 175 -7.41 -9.77 -2.84
N CYS A 176 -6.34 -9.10 -2.40
CA CYS A 176 -5.91 -7.81 -2.91
C CYS A 176 -4.68 -8.02 -3.82
N GLY A 177 -4.86 -7.88 -5.12
CA GLY A 177 -3.78 -7.84 -6.10
C GLY A 177 -3.68 -6.48 -6.79
N PRO A 178 -2.75 -6.33 -7.74
CA PRO A 178 -2.59 -5.10 -8.52
C PRO A 178 -3.78 -4.81 -9.45
N VAL A 179 -4.68 -5.78 -9.67
CA VAL A 179 -5.82 -5.64 -10.59
C VAL A 179 -7.15 -6.11 -9.98
N THR A 180 -7.11 -6.92 -8.92
CA THR A 180 -8.32 -7.58 -8.38
C THR A 180 -8.44 -7.44 -6.86
N CYS A 181 -9.64 -7.06 -6.42
CA CYS A 181 -10.13 -7.25 -5.06
C CYS A 181 -11.23 -8.33 -5.13
N LYS A 182 -10.95 -9.59 -4.78
CA LYS A 182 -11.97 -10.68 -4.85
C LYS A 182 -12.80 -10.77 -3.56
N ASP A 183 -14.11 -10.88 -3.69
CA ASP A 183 -15.04 -11.24 -2.60
C ASP A 183 -14.96 -12.75 -2.30
N ILE A 184 -15.07 -13.13 -1.03
CA ILE A 184 -14.87 -14.50 -0.50
C ILE A 184 -15.97 -15.46 -0.96
N ASN A 185 -17.14 -14.95 -1.34
CA ASN A 185 -18.25 -15.79 -1.78
C ASN A 185 -18.13 -16.30 -3.22
N GLY A 186 -17.04 -16.02 -3.94
CA GLY A 186 -16.66 -16.70 -5.19
C GLY A 186 -17.60 -16.51 -6.39
N THR A 187 -18.74 -15.83 -6.22
CA THR A 187 -19.78 -15.69 -7.26
C THR A 187 -19.63 -14.43 -8.11
N LEU A 188 -18.80 -13.47 -7.69
CA LEU A 188 -18.55 -12.22 -8.42
C LEU A 188 -17.04 -11.99 -8.52
N GLU A 189 -16.41 -12.63 -9.51
CA GLU A 189 -15.11 -12.20 -10.04
C GLU A 189 -15.33 -10.92 -10.86
N HIS A 190 -15.63 -9.82 -10.19
CA HIS A 190 -15.49 -8.52 -10.82
C HIS A 190 -14.11 -7.97 -10.47
N TYR A 191 -13.45 -7.37 -11.45
CA TYR A 191 -12.26 -6.55 -11.26
C TYR A 191 -12.64 -5.32 -10.44
N ILE A 192 -12.75 -5.51 -9.12
CA ILE A 192 -13.12 -4.47 -8.16
C ILE A 192 -11.85 -3.73 -7.78
N ASN A 193 -11.86 -2.41 -7.95
CA ASN A 193 -10.76 -1.51 -7.58
C ASN A 193 -10.90 -1.01 -6.12
N CYS A 194 -9.89 -0.35 -5.58
CA CYS A 194 -9.87 0.10 -4.19
C CYS A 194 -10.99 1.09 -3.84
N ARG A 195 -11.46 1.92 -4.79
CA ARG A 195 -12.62 2.81 -4.56
C ARG A 195 -13.87 2.01 -4.24
N THR A 196 -14.07 0.91 -4.96
CA THR A 196 -15.22 0.04 -4.75
C THR A 196 -15.06 -0.75 -3.44
N CYS A 197 -13.86 -1.27 -3.13
CA CYS A 197 -13.62 -1.94 -1.84
C CYS A 197 -13.79 -0.99 -0.64
N SER A 198 -13.43 0.29 -0.78
CA SER A 198 -13.70 1.34 0.22
C SER A 198 -15.19 1.59 0.41
N ARG A 199 -15.96 1.75 -0.68
CA ARG A 199 -17.43 1.95 -0.61
C ARG A 199 -18.16 0.77 0.03
N LEU A 200 -17.72 -0.45 -0.26
CA LEU A 200 -18.32 -1.69 0.26
C LEU A 200 -17.79 -2.09 1.64
N LYS A 201 -16.78 -1.37 2.17
CA LYS A 201 -16.11 -1.66 3.45
C LYS A 201 -15.65 -3.13 3.53
N THR A 202 -14.81 -3.52 2.57
CA THR A 202 -14.33 -4.90 2.34
C THR A 202 -12.82 -4.93 2.10
N GLY A 203 -12.19 -6.09 2.28
CA GLY A 203 -10.76 -6.33 2.10
C GLY A 203 -9.95 -5.46 3.04
N CYS A 204 -9.07 -4.63 2.46
CA CYS A 204 -8.26 -3.68 3.22
C CYS A 204 -9.08 -2.61 3.97
N PHE A 205 -10.33 -2.35 3.55
CA PHE A 205 -11.17 -1.32 4.18
C PHE A 205 -12.14 -1.89 5.21
N ASP A 206 -12.12 -3.19 5.45
CA ASP A 206 -12.91 -3.80 6.51
C ASP A 206 -12.40 -3.25 7.85
N ARG A 207 -13.20 -2.38 8.46
CA ARG A 207 -12.94 -1.61 9.70
C ARG A 207 -12.07 -0.34 9.63
N ARG A 208 -11.57 0.06 8.46
CA ARG A 208 -10.96 1.41 8.30
C ARG A 208 -12.10 2.43 8.24
N ARG A 209 -12.22 3.26 9.28
CA ARG A 209 -13.34 4.20 9.45
C ARG A 209 -13.34 5.23 8.33
#